data_AF-A0A2V4DEJ3-F1
#
_entry.id   AF-A0A2V4DEJ3-F1
#
_cell.length_a   1.000
_cell.length_b   1.000
_cell.length_c   1.000
_cell.angle_alpha   90.00
_cell.angle_beta   90.00
_cell.angle_gamma   90.00
#
_symmetry.space_group_name_H-M   'P 1'
#
loop_
_entity.id
_entity.type
_entity.pdbx_description
1 polymer ?
#
loop_
_entity_poly.entity_id
_entity_poly.type
_entity_poly.pdbx_seq_one_letter_code
_entity_poly.pdbx_strand_id
1 'polypeptide(L)'
;FLWIPLREKIGIGTILNVIFIALAIEIMVPILPTPESYWLAVLQVVIGVLLVGIGSTLYLTANLGPGPRDGLMTGLQRVSGRPIGKVRIVIEVTVLAFGILLGGTFGLGTIIFALFIGPVVAIFLNVAGKLCPAS
;
A
#
# COMPACT_ATOMS: atom_id res chain seq x y z
N PHE A 1 -1.78 -16.90 1.51
CA PHE A 1 -2.82 -17.78 2.08
C PHE A 1 -4.04 -17.05 2.65
N LEU A 2 -3.91 -15.85 3.24
CA LEU A 2 -5.05 -15.06 3.75
C LEU A 2 -6.03 -14.52 2.68
N TRP A 3 -5.75 -14.68 1.38
CA TRP A 3 -6.57 -14.16 0.27
C TRP A 3 -7.69 -15.11 -0.18
N ILE A 4 -7.48 -16.41 0.03
CA ILE A 4 -8.40 -17.49 -0.37
C ILE A 4 -9.74 -17.42 0.40
N PRO A 5 -9.80 -17.06 1.70
CA PRO A 5 -11.06 -16.92 2.44
C PRO A 5 -11.88 -15.68 2.02
N LEU A 6 -11.24 -14.67 1.43
CA LEU A 6 -11.86 -13.37 1.13
C LEU A 6 -12.56 -13.30 -0.23
N ARG A 7 -12.47 -14.38 -1.03
CA ARG A 7 -13.04 -14.47 -2.39
C ARG A 7 -12.67 -13.28 -3.30
N GLU A 8 -11.53 -12.65 -3.06
CA GLU A 8 -11.00 -11.64 -3.96
C GLU A 8 -10.58 -12.30 -5.27
N LYS A 9 -11.10 -11.81 -6.39
CA LYS A 9 -10.82 -12.38 -7.71
C LYS A 9 -9.41 -11.96 -8.11
N ILE A 10 -8.50 -12.93 -8.22
CA ILE A 10 -7.19 -12.73 -8.84
C ILE A 10 -7.44 -12.34 -10.30
N GLY A 11 -7.39 -11.05 -10.59
CA GLY A 11 -7.57 -10.51 -11.93
C GLY A 11 -6.24 -10.33 -12.65
N ILE A 12 -6.32 -9.99 -13.93
CA ILE A 12 -5.14 -9.58 -14.71
C ILE A 12 -4.43 -8.39 -14.04
N GLY A 13 -5.17 -7.44 -13.46
CA GLY A 13 -4.58 -6.31 -12.74
C GLY A 13 -3.76 -6.71 -11.52
N THR A 14 -4.11 -7.79 -10.81
CA THR A 14 -3.30 -8.29 -9.69
C THR A 14 -1.95 -8.81 -10.18
N ILE A 15 -1.94 -9.58 -11.27
CA ILE A 15 -0.72 -10.15 -11.86
C ILE A 15 0.16 -9.02 -12.40
N LEU A 16 -0.44 -8.09 -13.17
CA LEU A 16 0.26 -6.93 -13.68
C LEU A 16 0.83 -6.07 -12.55
N ASN A 17 0.09 -5.85 -11.47
CA ASN A 17 0.57 -5.09 -10.31
C ASN A 17 1.83 -5.71 -9.71
N VAL A 18 1.87 -7.03 -9.52
CA VAL A 18 3.07 -7.72 -9.00
C VAL A 18 4.25 -7.56 -9.96
N ILE A 19 4.03 -7.75 -11.26
CA ILE A 19 5.08 -7.64 -12.28
C ILE A 19 5.63 -6.21 -12.35
N PHE A 20 4.76 -5.21 -12.43
CA PHE A 20 5.17 -3.81 -12.53
C PHE A 20 5.86 -3.32 -11.25
N ILE A 21 5.38 -3.72 -10.07
CA ILE A 21 6.05 -3.37 -8.82
C ILE A 21 7.44 -4.01 -8.76
N ALA A 22 7.57 -5.30 -9.10
CA ALA A 22 8.86 -5.99 -9.10
C ALA A 22 9.84 -5.31 -10.07
N LEU A 23 9.41 -5.05 -11.31
CA LEU A 23 10.21 -4.37 -12.32
C LEU A 23 10.59 -2.95 -11.88
N ALA A 24 9.65 -2.20 -11.30
CA ALA A 24 9.91 -0.86 -10.82
C ALA A 24 10.94 -0.86 -9.69
N ILE A 25 10.90 -1.83 -8.77
CA ILE A 25 11.91 -1.96 -7.71
C ILE A 25 13.28 -2.25 -8.32
N GLU A 26 13.38 -3.21 -9.25
CA GLU A 26 14.65 -3.57 -9.89
C GLU A 26 15.29 -2.39 -10.63
N ILE A 27 14.48 -1.57 -11.33
CA ILE A 27 14.97 -0.41 -12.07
C ILE A 27 15.28 0.77 -11.15
N MET A 28 14.44 1.04 -10.15
CA MET A 28 14.55 2.27 -9.35
C MET A 28 15.57 2.17 -8.23
N VAL A 29 15.77 1.00 -7.61
CA VAL A 29 16.76 0.82 -6.54
C VAL A 29 18.17 1.30 -6.91
N PRO A 30 18.74 0.98 -8.10
CA PRO A 30 20.06 1.48 -8.48
C PRO A 30 20.09 2.97 -8.85
N ILE A 31 18.94 3.58 -9.16
CA ILE A 31 18.84 4.98 -9.59
C ILE A 31 18.59 5.91 -8.39
N LEU A 32 17.89 5.42 -7.35
CA LEU A 32 17.49 6.23 -6.22
C LEU A 32 18.72 6.65 -5.39
N PRO A 33 18.82 7.94 -5.01
CA PRO A 33 19.93 8.40 -4.19
C PRO A 33 19.86 7.76 -2.81
N THR A 34 21.02 7.36 -2.29
CA THR A 34 21.17 6.95 -0.89
C THR A 34 21.27 8.21 -0.02
N PRO A 35 20.36 8.42 0.93
CA PRO A 35 20.34 9.63 1.73
C PRO A 35 21.55 9.68 2.67
N GLU A 36 22.36 10.73 2.58
CA GLU A 36 23.53 10.95 3.43
C GLU A 36 23.15 11.39 4.86
N SER A 37 21.95 11.94 5.02
CA SER A 37 21.42 12.44 6.29
C SER A 37 20.13 11.73 6.67
N TYR A 38 19.96 11.50 7.98
CA TYR A 38 18.75 10.93 8.55
C TYR A 38 17.48 11.70 8.16
N TRP A 39 17.57 13.03 8.05
CA TRP A 39 16.45 13.88 7.65
C TRP A 39 16.03 13.64 6.20
N LEU A 40 17.00 13.49 5.30
CA LEU A 40 16.74 13.19 3.88
C LEU A 40 16.10 11.80 3.73
N ALA A 41 16.53 10.82 4.54
CA ALA A 41 15.92 9.50 4.55
C ALA A 41 14.44 9.54 4.96
N VAL A 42 14.11 10.30 6.01
CA VAL A 42 12.71 10.48 6.44
C VAL A 42 11.89 11.17 5.35
N LEU A 43 12.44 12.23 4.73
CA LEU A 43 11.75 12.94 3.65
C LEU A 43 11.48 12.02 2.45
N GLN A 44 12.46 11.21 2.06
CA GLN A 44 12.32 10.22 0.98
C GLN A 44 11.23 9.19 1.29
N VAL A 45 11.14 8.72 2.55
CA VAL A 45 10.05 7.82 2.99
C VAL A 45 8.69 8.52 2.91
N VAL A 46 8.57 9.75 3.39
CA VAL A 46 7.30 10.50 3.35
C VAL A 46 6.84 10.70 1.91
N ILE A 47 7.74 11.12 1.01
CA ILE A 47 7.45 11.23 -0.42
C ILE A 47 7.01 9.88 -0.98
N GLY A 48 7.71 8.80 -0.66
CA GLY A 48 7.36 7.45 -1.08
C GLY A 48 5.95 7.04 -0.62
N VAL A 49 5.58 7.29 0.63
CA VAL A 49 4.24 7.00 1.16
C VAL A 49 3.16 7.76 0.39
N LEU A 50 3.40 9.05 0.09
CA LEU A 50 2.46 9.86 -0.69
C LEU A 50 2.31 9.33 -2.13
N LEU A 51 3.43 9.01 -2.78
CA LEU A 51 3.42 8.44 -4.13
C LEU A 51 2.69 7.10 -4.19
N VAL A 52 2.89 6.23 -3.20
CA VAL A 52 2.12 4.97 -3.10
C VAL A 52 0.64 5.27 -2.92
N GLY A 53 0.27 6.24 -2.09
CA GLY A 53 -1.13 6.67 -1.94
C GLY A 53 -1.80 7.11 -3.25
N ILE A 54 -1.10 7.94 -4.01
CA ILE A 54 -1.55 8.42 -5.33
C ILE A 54 -1.66 7.25 -6.31
N GLY A 55 -0.59 6.45 -6.44
CA GLY A 55 -0.55 5.29 -7.32
C GLY A 55 -1.66 4.29 -7.01
N SER A 56 -1.83 3.95 -5.73
CA SER A 56 -2.90 3.07 -5.24
C SER A 56 -4.28 3.59 -5.63
N THR A 57 -4.52 4.90 -5.49
CA THR A 57 -5.80 5.50 -5.84
C THR A 57 -6.07 5.42 -7.34
N LEU A 58 -5.10 5.83 -8.17
CA LEU A 58 -5.24 5.85 -9.63
C LEU A 58 -5.61 4.46 -10.18
N TYR A 59 -4.86 3.43 -9.80
CA TYR A 59 -5.10 2.11 -10.35
C TYR A 59 -6.37 1.45 -9.76
N LEU A 60 -6.70 1.69 -8.49
CA LEU A 60 -7.95 1.19 -7.89
C LEU A 60 -9.17 1.83 -8.56
N THR A 61 -9.11 3.13 -8.89
CA THR A 61 -10.19 3.81 -9.63
C THR A 61 -10.30 3.37 -11.09
N ALA A 62 -9.21 2.90 -11.70
CA ALA A 62 -9.20 2.37 -13.07
C ALA A 62 -9.89 1.00 -13.21
N ASN A 63 -10.37 0.40 -12.11
CA ASN A 63 -11.12 -0.85 -12.08
C ASN A 63 -10.41 -2.07 -12.72
N LEU A 64 -9.07 -2.02 -12.77
CA LEU A 64 -8.23 -3.08 -13.36
C LEU A 64 -8.12 -4.32 -12.45
N GLY A 65 -8.64 -4.24 -11.23
CA GLY A 65 -8.54 -5.25 -10.17
C GLY A 65 -7.44 -4.89 -9.16
N PRO A 66 -7.68 -5.09 -7.86
CA PRO A 66 -6.74 -4.68 -6.82
C PRO A 66 -5.48 -5.57 -6.81
N GLY A 67 -4.33 -4.96 -6.51
CA GLY A 67 -3.08 -5.67 -6.22
C GLY A 67 -3.21 -6.51 -4.94
N PRO A 68 -2.28 -7.44 -4.65
CA PRO A 68 -2.44 -8.40 -3.54
C PRO A 68 -2.71 -7.75 -2.18
N ARG A 69 -1.94 -6.72 -1.84
CA ARG A 69 -2.04 -6.02 -0.55
C ARG A 69 -3.28 -5.14 -0.46
N ASP A 70 -3.60 -4.46 -1.56
CA ASP A 70 -4.78 -3.61 -1.65
C ASP A 70 -6.07 -4.42 -1.73
N GLY A 71 -6.05 -5.60 -2.35
CA GLY A 71 -7.18 -6.51 -2.39
C GLY A 71 -7.46 -7.13 -1.03
N LEU A 72 -6.41 -7.40 -0.24
CA LEU A 72 -6.59 -7.80 1.17
C LEU A 72 -7.28 -6.67 1.95
N MET A 73 -6.87 -5.42 1.71
CA MET A 73 -7.47 -4.24 2.33
C MET A 73 -8.94 -4.02 1.91
N THR A 74 -9.26 -4.08 0.61
CA THR A 74 -10.64 -3.91 0.11
C THR A 74 -11.54 -5.06 0.55
N GLY A 75 -11.05 -6.29 0.48
CA GLY A 75 -11.81 -7.46 0.92
C GLY A 75 -12.08 -7.43 2.43
N LEU A 76 -11.08 -7.11 3.25
CA LEU A 76 -11.27 -6.99 4.70
C LEU A 76 -12.20 -5.83 5.05
N GLN A 77 -12.13 -4.71 4.31
CA GLN A 77 -13.10 -3.63 4.47
C GLN A 77 -14.52 -4.10 4.15
N ARG A 78 -14.72 -4.84 3.06
CA ARG A 78 -16.03 -5.36 2.64
C ARG A 78 -16.64 -6.31 3.68
N VAL A 79 -15.83 -7.17 4.30
CA VAL A 79 -16.30 -8.13 5.31
C VAL A 79 -16.47 -7.49 6.69
N SER A 80 -15.59 -6.56 7.08
CA SER A 80 -15.60 -5.95 8.42
C SER A 80 -16.44 -4.67 8.53
N GLY A 81 -16.78 -4.02 7.41
CA GLY A 81 -17.44 -2.71 7.37
C GLY A 81 -16.59 -1.55 7.91
N ARG A 82 -15.31 -1.78 8.24
CA ARG A 82 -14.43 -0.77 8.84
C ARG A 82 -13.81 0.15 7.79
N PRO A 83 -13.46 1.41 8.12
CA PRO A 83 -12.81 2.31 7.17
C PRO A 83 -11.51 1.74 6.57
N ILE A 84 -11.32 1.91 5.26
CA ILE A 84 -10.16 1.42 4.49
C ILE A 84 -8.83 1.75 5.19
N GLY A 85 -8.67 3.00 5.66
CA GLY A 85 -7.43 3.42 6.33
C GLY A 85 -7.13 2.63 7.60
N LYS A 86 -8.15 2.32 8.41
CA LYS A 86 -7.98 1.50 9.64
C LYS A 86 -7.62 0.07 9.29
N VAL A 87 -8.28 -0.51 8.29
CA VAL A 87 -7.98 -1.87 7.82
C VAL A 87 -6.53 -1.95 7.33
N ARG A 88 -6.08 -0.94 6.58
CA ARG A 88 -4.72 -0.92 6.07
C ARG A 88 -3.67 -0.82 7.17
N ILE A 89 -3.85 0.05 8.16
CA ILE A 89 -2.95 0.12 9.32
C ILE A 89 -2.86 -1.24 10.01
N VAL A 90 -3.99 -1.91 10.25
CA VAL A 90 -4.00 -3.22 10.93
C VAL A 90 -3.22 -4.26 10.13
N ILE A 91 -3.38 -4.30 8.80
CA ILE A 91 -2.59 -5.20 7.94
C ILE A 91 -1.10 -4.91 8.10
N GLU A 92 -0.68 -3.65 7.94
CA GLU A 92 0.73 -3.28 7.98
C GLU A 92 1.37 -3.52 9.35
N VAL A 93 0.69 -3.16 10.43
CA VAL A 93 1.15 -3.37 11.81
C VAL A 93 1.24 -4.87 12.11
N THR A 94 0.29 -5.67 11.64
CA THR A 94 0.32 -7.13 11.83
C THR A 94 1.51 -7.73 11.09
N VAL A 95 1.73 -7.35 9.82
CA VAL A 95 2.88 -7.82 9.03
C VAL A 95 4.20 -7.38 9.67
N LEU A 96 4.29 -6.14 10.15
CA LEU A 96 5.45 -5.63 10.87
C LEU A 96 5.72 -6.45 12.14
N ALA A 97 4.71 -6.69 12.97
CA ALA A 97 4.84 -7.48 14.19
C ALA A 97 5.33 -8.91 13.90
N PHE A 98 4.75 -9.58 12.90
CA PHE A 98 5.22 -10.89 12.47
C PHE A 98 6.66 -10.86 11.93
N GLY A 99 7.01 -9.83 11.16
CA GLY A 99 8.38 -9.64 10.66
C GLY A 99 9.39 -9.55 11.81
N ILE A 100 9.07 -8.79 12.86
CA ILE A 100 9.90 -8.67 14.07
C ILE A 100 10.01 -9.99 14.81
N LEU A 101 8.89 -10.71 15.01
CA LEU A 101 8.87 -12.00 15.69
C LEU A 101 9.71 -13.08 14.97
N LEU A 102 9.81 -12.98 13.64
CA LEU A 102 10.64 -13.86 12.81
C LEU A 102 12.11 -13.43 12.75
N GLY A 103 12.51 -12.40 13.52
CA GLY A 103 13.89 -11.89 13.57
C GLY A 103 14.22 -10.86 12.49
N GLY A 104 13.22 -10.31 11.79
CA GLY A 104 13.41 -9.26 10.78
C GLY A 104 13.82 -7.92 11.40
N THR A 105 14.59 -7.14 10.64
CA THR A 105 14.95 -5.77 11.01
C THR A 105 13.83 -4.80 10.64
N PHE A 106 13.65 -3.77 11.47
CA PHE A 106 12.74 -2.68 11.20
C PHE A 106 13.44 -1.34 11.46
N GLY A 107 13.03 -0.31 10.74
CA GLY A 107 13.53 1.03 10.92
C GLY A 107 12.40 2.04 11.09
N LEU A 108 12.78 3.30 11.35
CA LEU A 108 11.82 4.39 11.44
C LEU A 108 10.99 4.52 10.16
N GLY A 109 11.60 4.29 8.99
CA GLY A 109 10.88 4.29 7.71
C GLY A 109 9.77 3.24 7.63
N THR A 110 10.00 2.04 8.18
CA THR A 110 9.00 0.96 8.22
C THR A 110 7.83 1.32 9.12
N ILE A 111 8.11 1.95 10.28
CA ILE A 111 7.08 2.41 11.22
C ILE A 111 6.24 3.52 10.60
N ILE A 112 6.90 4.52 9.98
CA ILE A 112 6.22 5.61 9.26
C ILE A 112 5.32 5.01 8.18
N PHE A 113 5.84 4.11 7.35
CA PHE A 113 5.04 3.48 6.31
C PHE A 113 3.82 2.76 6.89
N ALA A 114 3.99 1.92 7.92
CA ALA A 114 2.90 1.13 8.49
C ALA A 114 1.77 1.99 9.08
N LEU A 115 2.11 3.12 9.70
CA LEU A 115 1.14 4.01 10.33
C LEU A 115 0.46 4.96 9.34
N PHE A 116 1.21 5.48 8.36
CA PHE A 116 0.72 6.56 7.50
C PHE A 116 0.13 6.09 6.17
N ILE A 117 0.51 4.91 5.65
CA ILE A 117 0.02 4.48 4.34
C ILE A 117 -1.50 4.31 4.32
N GLY A 118 -2.11 3.82 5.40
CA GLY A 118 -3.55 3.63 5.49
C GLY A 118 -4.34 4.95 5.39
N PRO A 119 -4.07 5.94 6.26
CA PRO A 119 -4.69 7.26 6.17
C PRO A 119 -4.45 7.93 4.82
N VAL A 120 -3.23 7.87 4.30
CA VAL A 120 -2.87 8.50 3.02
C VAL A 120 -3.67 7.91 1.85
N VAL A 121 -3.72 6.58 1.73
CA VAL A 121 -4.54 5.91 0.71
C VAL A 121 -6.02 6.25 0.87
N ALA A 122 -6.54 6.27 2.09
CA ALA A 122 -7.94 6.60 2.36
C ALA A 122 -8.29 8.05 1.97
N ILE A 123 -7.38 9.00 2.23
CA ILE A 123 -7.53 10.41 1.83
C ILE A 123 -7.58 10.52 0.31
N PHE A 124 -6.61 9.93 -0.39
CA PHE A 124 -6.58 10.03 -1.86
C PHE A 124 -7.79 9.35 -2.52
N LEU A 125 -8.24 8.19 -2.02
CA LEU A 125 -9.47 7.55 -2.49
C LEU A 125 -10.72 8.42 -2.24
N ASN A 126 -10.83 9.07 -1.09
CA ASN A 126 -11.94 9.99 -0.79
C ASN A 126 -11.94 11.20 -1.73
N VAL A 127 -10.75 11.78 -1.98
CA VAL A 127 -10.58 12.89 -2.92
C VAL A 127 -10.96 12.46 -4.34
N ALA A 128 -10.48 11.32 -4.81
CA ALA A 128 -10.82 10.81 -6.14
C ALA A 128 -12.33 10.53 -6.30
N GLY A 129 -12.98 9.97 -5.28
CA GLY A 129 -14.43 9.73 -5.29
C GLY A 129 -15.26 11.02 -5.30
N LYS A 130 -14.75 12.13 -4.75
CA LYS A 130 -15.39 13.46 -4.84
C LYS A 130 -15.21 14.11 -6.21
N LEU A 131 -14.08 13.88 -6.86
CA LEU A 131 -13.75 14.45 -8.17
C LEU A 131 -14.43 13.71 -9.32
N CYS A 132 -14.65 12.41 -9.16
CA CYS A 132 -15.35 11.57 -10.13
C CYS A 132 -16.49 10.81 -9.41
N PRO A 133 -17.59 11.51 -9.04
CA PRO A 133 -18.75 10.84 -8.48
C PRO A 133 -19.30 9.89 -9.55
N ALA A 134 -19.37 8.60 -9.23
CA ALA A 134 -20.03 7.63 -10.10
C ALA A 134 -21.49 8.06 -10.29
N SER A 135 -21.78 8.59 -11.48
CA SER A 135 -23.11 8.91 -11.97
C SER A 135 -23.95 7.65 -12.14
#